data_AF-A0A950AFU4-F1
#
_entry.id   AF-A0A950AFU4-F1
#
_cell.length_a   1.000
_cell.length_b   1.000
_cell.length_c   1.000
_cell.angle_alpha   90.00
_cell.angle_beta   90.00
_cell.angle_gamma   90.00
#
_symmetry.space_group_name_H-M   'P 1'
#
loop_
_entity.id
_entity.type
_entity.pdbx_description
1 polymer ?
#
loop_
_entity_poly.entity_id
_entity_poly.type
_entity_poly.pdbx_seq_one_letter_code
_entity_poly.pdbx_strand_id
1 'polypeptide(L)'
;EAGQVLPEVAGASFALAKKALVIGDTQQLEPIWSVPPRVDIGNLIATGILSDANQEEGYERIASLGKTASSGSVMRVAQHACRYHDDPDLERGMYLYEHRRCLDEIIGFCNSLCYKNKLLPKRGVPARKPPCLPMAYLHIDGCCESAGASRRNRLEADTIAAWLAVNRDELEAHYGIPLERIVGVVTPFGDQVRAISDACRKKGISIGSSEDAMTVGTVHSLQGAERLIVIFSPVYSKHEDGNFIDRSRSMLNVAVSRAQDSFLVFGDMDVFASVLAETPRALLAPYLFREKANALEFDYLPREDLKTGRTEITVLRDAREHDTFLLRTLAANAHEINIVTPWLRLHRMEEAGLLSPLDDATRRGVKIRVYVDLELNADAERPDKAVRQYSQLGLAAEALQKMGVEIIYVRRVHSKIVIADEDLLCVGSFNWFSANRDDAHAGHETSLVYRGPNLSSEIKITKQSLERRRTIGLQVERAV
;
A
#
# COMPACT_ATOMS: atom_id res chain seq x y z
N GLU A 1 23.24 -7.86 -14.99
CA GLU A 1 22.87 -7.24 -13.71
C GLU A 1 23.97 -6.36 -13.11
N ALA A 2 24.69 -5.57 -13.93
CA ALA A 2 25.78 -4.72 -13.43
C ALA A 2 25.33 -3.64 -12.43
N GLY A 3 24.02 -3.33 -12.37
CA GLY A 3 23.44 -2.39 -11.42
C GLY A 3 23.59 -2.83 -9.97
N GLN A 4 23.69 -4.14 -9.71
CA GLN A 4 23.79 -4.71 -8.36
C GLN A 4 25.19 -5.25 -8.02
N VAL A 5 26.14 -5.14 -8.94
CA VAL A 5 27.50 -5.61 -8.72
C VAL A 5 28.32 -4.47 -8.11
N LEU A 6 29.01 -4.78 -7.01
CA LEU A 6 29.95 -3.89 -6.36
C LEU A 6 31.15 -3.58 -7.28
N PRO A 7 31.62 -2.32 -7.40
CA PRO A 7 32.74 -1.97 -8.27
C PRO A 7 34.02 -2.78 -8.02
N GLU A 8 34.36 -3.02 -6.76
CA GLU A 8 35.53 -3.76 -6.31
C GLU A 8 35.49 -5.24 -6.71
N VAL A 9 34.30 -5.82 -6.84
CA VAL A 9 34.13 -7.22 -7.28
C VAL A 9 34.45 -7.36 -8.78
N ALA A 10 34.05 -6.38 -9.60
CA ALA A 10 34.31 -6.42 -11.04
C ALA A 10 35.68 -5.87 -11.46
N GLY A 11 36.39 -5.18 -10.54
CA GLY A 11 37.68 -4.55 -10.84
C GLY A 11 38.70 -5.50 -11.47
N ALA A 12 38.81 -6.72 -10.93
CA ALA A 12 39.72 -7.74 -11.46
C ALA A 12 39.37 -8.16 -12.91
N SER A 13 38.08 -8.38 -13.18
CA SER A 13 37.59 -8.74 -14.52
C SER A 13 37.86 -7.63 -15.54
N PHE A 14 37.65 -6.37 -15.15
CA PHE A 14 37.94 -5.23 -16.02
C PHE A 14 39.44 -4.99 -16.24
N ALA A 15 40.29 -5.29 -15.26
CA ALA A 15 41.74 -5.15 -15.42
C ALA A 15 42.33 -6.15 -16.43
N LEU A 16 41.71 -7.32 -16.59
CA LEU A 16 42.18 -8.38 -17.49
C LEU A 16 41.55 -8.32 -18.89
N ALA A 17 40.45 -7.58 -19.06
CA ALA A 17 39.70 -7.52 -20.31
C ALA A 17 40.11 -6.33 -21.19
N LYS A 18 40.27 -6.56 -22.51
CA LYS A 18 40.48 -5.48 -23.49
C LYS A 18 39.20 -4.74 -23.88
N LYS A 19 38.05 -5.39 -23.72
CA LYS A 19 36.71 -4.88 -24.04
C LYS A 19 35.71 -5.46 -23.04
N ALA A 20 34.71 -4.69 -22.65
CA ALA A 20 33.63 -5.13 -21.78
C ALA A 20 32.28 -4.70 -22.34
N LEU A 21 31.28 -5.59 -22.26
CA LEU A 21 29.87 -5.27 -22.46
C LEU A 21 29.20 -5.32 -21.09
N VAL A 22 28.69 -4.18 -20.63
CA VAL A 22 28.11 -4.03 -19.28
C VAL A 22 26.61 -3.84 -19.43
N ILE A 23 25.82 -4.77 -18.86
CA ILE A 23 24.36 -4.78 -18.95
C ILE A 23 23.77 -4.71 -17.55
N GLY A 24 22.94 -3.71 -17.30
CA GLY A 24 22.24 -3.50 -16.04
C GLY A 24 21.37 -2.26 -16.10
N ASP A 25 20.75 -1.95 -14.96
CA ASP A 25 19.83 -0.84 -14.81
C ASP A 25 20.04 -0.22 -13.43
N THR A 26 20.35 1.08 -13.38
CA THR A 26 20.55 1.83 -12.13
C THR A 26 19.25 2.26 -11.46
N GLN A 27 18.11 2.12 -12.15
CA GLN A 27 16.77 2.36 -11.59
C GLN A 27 16.19 1.11 -10.91
N GLN A 28 16.86 -0.03 -10.99
CA GLN A 28 16.53 -1.24 -10.22
C GLN A 28 17.28 -1.25 -8.87
N LEU A 29 17.32 -2.41 -8.20
CA LEU A 29 17.99 -2.55 -6.91
C LEU A 29 19.48 -2.24 -7.02
N GLU A 30 19.99 -1.54 -6.02
CA GLU A 30 21.40 -1.22 -5.86
C GLU A 30 22.16 -2.39 -5.20
N PRO A 31 23.50 -2.43 -5.28
CA PRO A 31 24.29 -3.41 -4.56
C PRO A 31 24.08 -3.28 -3.04
N ILE A 32 24.19 -4.40 -2.33
CA ILE A 32 24.27 -4.36 -0.86
C ILE A 32 25.70 -4.01 -0.47
N TRP A 33 25.93 -2.77 -0.05
CA TRP A 33 27.23 -2.33 0.43
C TRP A 33 27.48 -2.77 1.87
N SER A 34 28.60 -3.46 2.09
CA SER A 34 29.03 -3.87 3.43
C SER A 34 30.01 -2.89 4.08
N VAL A 35 30.59 -1.99 3.29
CA VAL A 35 31.59 -1.01 3.75
C VAL A 35 30.89 0.30 4.10
N PRO A 36 30.96 0.77 5.37
CA PRO A 36 30.44 2.08 5.74
C PRO A 36 31.25 3.22 5.09
N PRO A 37 30.63 4.36 4.75
CA PRO A 37 31.32 5.48 4.09
C PRO A 37 32.60 5.95 4.79
N ARG A 38 32.63 5.96 6.14
CA ARG A 38 33.83 6.36 6.90
C ARG A 38 35.01 5.40 6.71
N VAL A 39 34.73 4.10 6.56
CA VAL A 39 35.76 3.08 6.30
C VAL A 39 36.25 3.21 4.85
N ASP A 40 35.33 3.46 3.92
CA ASP A 40 35.64 3.70 2.50
C ASP A 40 36.58 4.92 2.34
N ILE A 41 36.26 6.05 2.99
CA ILE A 41 37.11 7.26 3.04
C ILE A 41 38.50 6.92 3.59
N GLY A 42 38.58 6.23 4.72
CA GLY A 42 39.87 5.85 5.33
C GLY A 42 40.73 4.98 4.42
N ASN A 43 40.11 4.02 3.70
CA ASN A 43 40.81 3.18 2.73
C ASN A 43 41.32 3.99 1.52
N LEU A 44 40.50 4.92 1.00
CA LEU A 44 40.90 5.79 -0.12
C LEU A 44 42.06 6.71 0.25
N ILE A 45 42.12 7.19 1.50
CA ILE A 45 43.25 7.97 2.01
C ILE A 45 44.51 7.11 2.16
N ALA A 46 44.37 5.93 2.80
CA ALA A 46 45.49 5.02 3.04
C ALA A 46 46.17 4.55 1.73
N THR A 47 45.40 4.46 0.65
CA THR A 47 45.88 4.08 -0.69
C THR A 47 46.38 5.27 -1.53
N GLY A 48 46.24 6.51 -1.03
CA GLY A 48 46.63 7.73 -1.74
C GLY A 48 45.69 8.13 -2.89
N ILE A 49 44.52 7.50 -3.01
CA ILE A 49 43.49 7.87 -4.01
C ILE A 49 42.76 9.16 -3.59
N LEU A 50 42.58 9.37 -2.29
CA LEU A 50 42.00 10.57 -1.70
C LEU A 50 43.06 11.28 -0.84
N SER A 51 43.13 12.61 -0.93
CA SER A 51 43.99 13.42 -0.06
C SER A 51 43.35 13.68 1.30
N ASP A 52 44.18 13.88 2.34
CA ASP A 52 43.68 14.32 3.66
C ASP A 52 43.10 15.73 3.65
N ALA A 53 43.47 16.56 2.67
CA ALA A 53 42.83 17.84 2.44
C ALA A 53 41.51 17.63 1.67
N ASN A 54 40.42 18.23 2.15
CA ASN A 54 39.08 18.21 1.52
C ASN A 54 38.50 16.81 1.28
N GLN A 55 38.59 15.95 2.30
CA GLN A 55 38.14 14.55 2.26
C GLN A 55 36.68 14.42 1.78
N GLU A 56 35.77 15.27 2.25
CA GLU A 56 34.33 15.17 1.95
C GLU A 56 34.04 15.47 0.47
N GLU A 57 34.52 16.60 -0.05
CA GLU A 57 34.35 16.97 -1.46
C GLU A 57 35.08 16.01 -2.41
N GLY A 58 36.28 15.57 -2.03
CA GLY A 58 37.04 14.58 -2.79
C GLY A 58 36.33 13.23 -2.83
N TYR A 59 35.73 12.81 -1.72
CA TYR A 59 34.97 11.58 -1.63
C TYR A 59 33.68 11.62 -2.44
N GLU A 60 32.90 12.69 -2.35
CA GLU A 60 31.70 12.89 -3.17
C GLU A 60 32.01 12.83 -4.66
N ARG A 61 33.14 13.42 -5.07
CA ARG A 61 33.63 13.34 -6.46
C ARG A 61 33.84 11.89 -6.88
N ILE A 62 34.50 11.06 -6.07
CA ILE A 62 34.73 9.64 -6.40
C ILE A 62 33.42 8.85 -6.37
N ALA A 63 32.55 9.11 -5.39
CA ALA A 63 31.24 8.48 -5.25
C ALA A 63 30.32 8.77 -6.44
N SER A 64 30.37 10.00 -6.99
CA SER A 64 29.59 10.36 -8.19
C SER A 64 30.00 9.55 -9.43
N LEU A 65 31.27 9.12 -9.52
CA LEU A 65 31.76 8.22 -10.57
C LEU A 65 31.29 6.76 -10.39
N GLY A 66 30.60 6.45 -9.28
CA GLY A 66 30.12 5.10 -8.96
C GLY A 66 31.20 4.12 -8.55
N LYS A 67 32.40 4.59 -8.17
CA LYS A 67 33.59 3.74 -7.89
C LYS A 67 33.77 3.37 -6.42
N THR A 68 32.99 3.95 -5.51
CA THR A 68 33.08 3.75 -4.06
C THR A 68 32.50 2.41 -3.62
N ALA A 69 33.11 1.79 -2.60
CA ALA A 69 32.65 0.51 -2.06
C ALA A 69 31.38 0.65 -1.19
N SER A 70 31.00 1.88 -0.83
CA SER A 70 29.84 2.16 0.02
C SER A 70 28.62 2.73 -0.70
N SER A 71 28.74 3.07 -1.99
CA SER A 71 27.63 3.65 -2.78
C SER A 71 27.73 3.44 -4.30
N GLY A 72 28.80 2.78 -4.77
CA GLY A 72 29.06 2.55 -6.18
C GLY A 72 28.38 1.31 -6.74
N SER A 73 28.32 1.22 -8.06
CA SER A 73 27.95 0.00 -8.79
C SER A 73 28.68 -0.08 -10.11
N VAL A 74 28.89 -1.29 -10.61
CA VAL A 74 29.56 -1.51 -11.91
C VAL A 74 28.82 -0.81 -13.05
N MET A 75 27.49 -0.76 -12.99
CA MET A 75 26.70 -0.03 -13.99
C MET A 75 26.99 1.46 -13.95
N ARG A 76 27.05 2.10 -12.77
CA ARG A 76 27.38 3.53 -12.66
C ARG A 76 28.78 3.84 -13.18
N VAL A 77 29.76 2.98 -12.89
CA VAL A 77 31.12 3.10 -13.46
C VAL A 77 31.08 3.03 -14.98
N ALA A 78 30.32 2.09 -15.54
CA ALA A 78 30.19 1.93 -16.99
C ALA A 78 29.47 3.11 -17.66
N GLN A 79 28.37 3.61 -17.06
CA GLN A 79 27.64 4.78 -17.57
C GLN A 79 28.55 6.01 -17.60
N HIS A 80 29.31 6.27 -16.53
CA HIS A 80 30.25 7.40 -16.49
C HIS A 80 31.38 7.26 -17.52
N ALA A 81 31.86 6.04 -17.78
CA ALA A 81 32.91 5.79 -18.78
C ALA A 81 32.37 5.73 -20.23
N CYS A 82 31.05 5.61 -20.41
CA CYS A 82 30.43 5.40 -21.71
C CYS A 82 30.48 6.66 -22.58
N ARG A 83 30.96 6.49 -23.82
CA ARG A 83 30.96 7.56 -24.84
C ARG A 83 29.59 7.76 -25.49
N TYR A 84 28.79 6.70 -25.54
CA TYR A 84 27.46 6.71 -26.15
C TYR A 84 26.43 7.29 -25.17
N HIS A 85 25.57 8.16 -25.68
CA HIS A 85 24.50 8.82 -24.93
C HIS A 85 23.38 9.15 -25.91
N ASP A 86 22.71 8.10 -26.38
CA ASP A 86 21.72 8.22 -27.47
C ASP A 86 20.46 8.97 -27.03
N ASP A 87 20.21 9.03 -25.71
CA ASP A 87 19.07 9.72 -25.12
C ASP A 87 19.53 10.68 -24.02
N PRO A 88 19.43 12.02 -24.23
CA PRO A 88 19.94 13.01 -23.29
C PRO A 88 19.13 13.10 -21.99
N ASP A 89 17.91 12.58 -21.94
CA ASP A 89 17.12 12.59 -20.72
C ASP A 89 17.43 11.39 -19.82
N LEU A 90 18.13 10.36 -20.31
CA LEU A 90 18.54 9.22 -19.50
C LEU A 90 20.04 9.26 -19.21
N GLU A 91 20.50 8.41 -18.29
CA GLU A 91 21.93 8.30 -18.00
C GLU A 91 22.70 7.76 -19.20
N ARG A 92 23.98 8.11 -19.34
CA ARG A 92 24.83 7.68 -20.47
C ARG A 92 24.76 6.16 -20.71
N GLY A 93 24.67 5.77 -21.98
CA GLY A 93 24.50 4.38 -22.38
C GLY A 93 23.61 4.23 -23.62
N MET A 94 23.34 2.98 -23.99
CA MET A 94 22.35 2.59 -24.99
C MET A 94 21.18 1.90 -24.28
N TYR A 95 19.95 2.27 -24.60
CA TYR A 95 18.74 1.75 -23.92
C TYR A 95 17.92 0.84 -24.82
N LEU A 96 17.26 -0.12 -24.17
CA LEU A 96 16.19 -0.92 -24.76
C LEU A 96 14.86 -0.34 -24.29
N TYR A 97 14.07 0.19 -25.21
CA TYR A 97 12.82 0.90 -24.87
C TYR A 97 11.60 -0.01 -24.79
N GLU A 98 11.59 -1.11 -25.53
CA GLU A 98 10.39 -1.95 -25.66
C GLU A 98 10.21 -2.87 -24.45
N HIS A 99 9.13 -2.65 -23.71
CA HIS A 99 8.74 -3.46 -22.58
C HIS A 99 7.67 -4.48 -22.96
N ARG A 100 7.98 -5.77 -22.85
CA ARG A 100 7.09 -6.87 -23.30
C ARG A 100 6.49 -7.72 -22.17
N ARG A 101 6.82 -7.43 -20.90
CA ARG A 101 6.45 -8.27 -19.75
C ARG A 101 5.13 -7.88 -19.09
N CYS A 102 5.01 -6.64 -18.62
CA CYS A 102 3.87 -6.20 -17.83
C CYS A 102 2.78 -5.62 -18.74
N LEU A 103 1.53 -5.65 -18.28
CA LEU A 103 0.46 -4.84 -18.88
C LEU A 103 0.77 -3.35 -18.76
N ASP A 104 0.18 -2.56 -19.65
CA ASP A 104 0.42 -1.13 -19.82
C ASP A 104 0.19 -0.35 -18.52
N GLU A 105 -0.85 -0.72 -17.75
CA GLU A 105 -1.19 -0.10 -16.48
C GLU A 105 -0.13 -0.36 -15.39
N ILE A 106 0.50 -1.54 -15.41
CA ILE A 106 1.54 -1.92 -14.45
C ILE A 106 2.85 -1.23 -14.80
N ILE A 107 3.30 -1.36 -16.06
CA ILE A 107 4.56 -0.74 -16.48
C ILE A 107 4.45 0.79 -16.50
N GLY A 108 3.26 1.35 -16.72
CA GLY A 108 3.01 2.79 -16.69
C GLY A 108 3.51 3.44 -15.40
N PHE A 109 3.26 2.81 -14.25
CA PHE A 109 3.78 3.27 -12.96
C PHE A 109 5.32 3.33 -12.97
N CYS A 110 5.99 2.21 -13.24
CA CYS A 110 7.45 2.13 -13.30
C CYS A 110 8.05 3.13 -14.30
N ASN A 111 7.41 3.28 -15.47
CA ASN A 111 7.82 4.17 -16.54
C ASN A 111 7.79 5.64 -16.09
N SER A 112 6.72 6.04 -15.39
CA SER A 112 6.61 7.38 -14.82
C SER A 112 7.59 7.61 -13.67
N LEU A 113 7.79 6.60 -12.81
CA LEU A 113 8.63 6.68 -11.62
C LEU A 113 10.13 6.77 -11.97
N CYS A 114 10.59 5.93 -12.89
CA CYS A 114 12.03 5.67 -13.08
C CYS A 114 12.55 6.02 -14.48
N TYR A 115 11.70 5.97 -15.51
CA TYR A 115 12.16 5.98 -16.91
C TYR A 115 11.63 7.15 -17.73
N LYS A 116 11.09 8.20 -17.06
CA LYS A 116 10.62 9.45 -17.70
C LYS A 116 9.63 9.19 -18.84
N ASN A 117 8.78 8.18 -18.71
CA ASN A 117 7.81 7.73 -19.71
C ASN A 117 8.41 7.28 -21.06
N LYS A 118 9.69 6.87 -21.09
CA LYS A 118 10.37 6.45 -22.32
C LYS A 118 10.21 4.99 -22.69
N LEU A 119 9.84 4.13 -21.74
CA LEU A 119 9.54 2.74 -22.06
C LEU A 119 8.29 2.68 -22.94
N LEU A 120 8.33 1.80 -23.93
CA LEU A 120 7.25 1.53 -24.87
C LEU A 120 6.59 0.21 -24.48
N PRO A 121 5.38 0.21 -23.91
CA PRO A 121 4.65 -1.02 -23.65
C PRO A 121 4.33 -1.73 -24.97
N LYS A 122 4.71 -3.01 -25.05
CA LYS A 122 4.58 -3.87 -26.24
C LYS A 122 4.01 -5.25 -25.91
N ARG A 123 3.51 -5.46 -24.69
CA ARG A 123 2.88 -6.73 -24.30
C ARG A 123 1.59 -6.97 -25.07
N GLY A 124 0.78 -5.92 -25.24
CA GLY A 124 -0.54 -6.01 -25.84
C GLY A 124 -1.62 -6.49 -24.86
N VAL A 125 -2.84 -6.65 -25.38
CA VAL A 125 -4.00 -7.08 -24.60
C VAL A 125 -3.99 -8.60 -24.46
N PRO A 126 -4.11 -9.16 -23.25
CA PRO A 126 -4.13 -10.60 -23.04
C PRO A 126 -5.40 -11.21 -23.67
N ALA A 127 -5.28 -12.42 -24.21
CA ALA A 127 -6.39 -13.10 -24.89
C ALA A 127 -7.57 -13.40 -23.94
N ARG A 128 -7.28 -13.62 -22.65
CA ARG A 128 -8.26 -13.77 -21.57
C ARG A 128 -8.01 -12.66 -20.55
N LYS A 129 -9.08 -11.98 -20.11
CA LYS A 129 -8.98 -10.95 -19.09
C LYS A 129 -8.56 -11.58 -17.75
N PRO A 130 -7.47 -11.14 -17.11
CA PRO A 130 -7.02 -11.69 -15.84
C PRO A 130 -8.11 -11.61 -14.74
N PRO A 131 -8.11 -12.52 -13.75
CA PRO A 131 -9.11 -12.51 -12.66
C PRO A 131 -9.07 -11.23 -11.83
N CYS A 132 -7.88 -10.69 -11.59
CA CYS A 132 -7.68 -9.40 -10.94
C CYS A 132 -7.37 -8.32 -11.96
N LEU A 133 -7.72 -7.06 -11.64
CA LEU A 133 -7.29 -5.93 -12.46
C LEU A 133 -5.75 -5.79 -12.43
N PRO A 134 -5.15 -5.14 -13.44
CA PRO A 134 -3.69 -4.99 -13.51
C PRO A 134 -3.10 -4.31 -12.27
N MET A 135 -3.83 -3.37 -11.68
CA MET A 135 -3.51 -2.74 -10.41
C MET A 135 -4.71 -2.89 -9.49
N ALA A 136 -4.52 -3.51 -8.33
CA ALA A 136 -5.58 -3.66 -7.34
C ALA A 136 -5.00 -3.68 -5.92
N TYR A 137 -5.87 -3.55 -4.92
CA TYR A 137 -5.47 -3.50 -3.52
C TYR A 137 -6.51 -4.13 -2.61
N LEU A 138 -6.07 -4.65 -1.48
CA LEU A 138 -6.92 -5.05 -0.36
C LEU A 138 -6.52 -4.23 0.86
N HIS A 139 -7.46 -3.43 1.38
CA HIS A 139 -7.24 -2.66 2.60
C HIS A 139 -7.27 -3.59 3.82
N ILE A 140 -6.21 -3.54 4.62
CA ILE A 140 -6.04 -4.35 5.83
C ILE A 140 -5.69 -3.41 6.98
N ASP A 141 -6.61 -3.25 7.94
CA ASP A 141 -6.39 -2.47 9.17
C ASP A 141 -5.59 -3.28 10.20
N GLY A 142 -4.33 -3.57 9.85
CA GLY A 142 -3.39 -4.36 10.64
C GLY A 142 -2.56 -3.54 11.63
N CYS A 143 -1.71 -4.23 12.39
CA CYS A 143 -0.73 -3.62 13.27
C CYS A 143 0.68 -3.87 12.74
N CYS A 144 1.42 -2.81 12.46
CA CYS A 144 2.87 -2.91 12.25
C CYS A 144 3.55 -3.12 13.60
N GLU A 145 4.18 -4.28 13.77
CA GLU A 145 4.92 -4.65 14.97
C GLU A 145 6.44 -4.57 14.70
N SER A 146 7.20 -4.02 15.64
CA SER A 146 8.66 -4.13 15.64
C SER A 146 9.09 -5.56 15.99
N ALA A 147 10.03 -6.10 15.21
CA ALA A 147 10.67 -7.39 15.44
C ALA A 147 12.20 -7.20 15.40
N GLY A 148 12.74 -6.65 16.48
CA GLY A 148 14.15 -6.24 16.54
C GLY A 148 14.44 -5.13 15.51
N ALA A 149 15.35 -5.39 14.58
CA ALA A 149 15.67 -4.47 13.48
C ALA A 149 14.73 -4.60 12.26
N SER A 150 13.77 -5.53 12.30
CA SER A 150 12.79 -5.77 11.24
C SER A 150 11.38 -5.40 11.69
N ARG A 151 10.40 -5.60 10.80
CA ARG A 151 8.99 -5.32 11.03
C ARG A 151 8.14 -6.44 10.47
N ARG A 152 6.94 -6.60 11.03
CA ARG A 152 5.92 -7.52 10.52
C ARG A 152 4.52 -6.99 10.80
N ASN A 153 3.56 -7.46 10.03
CA ASN A 153 2.13 -7.25 10.22
C ASN A 153 1.45 -8.61 10.07
N ARG A 154 1.03 -9.19 11.19
CA ARG A 154 0.46 -10.55 11.23
C ARG A 154 -0.87 -10.63 10.50
N LEU A 155 -1.71 -9.60 10.63
CA LEU A 155 -3.01 -9.58 9.95
C LEU A 155 -2.84 -9.53 8.43
N GLU A 156 -1.86 -8.76 7.92
CA GLU A 156 -1.50 -8.81 6.49
C GLU A 156 -1.11 -10.23 6.07
N ALA A 157 -0.23 -10.89 6.83
CA ALA A 157 0.24 -12.24 6.52
C ALA A 157 -0.88 -13.29 6.51
N ASP A 158 -1.73 -13.30 7.54
CA ASP A 158 -2.85 -14.23 7.66
C ASP A 158 -3.91 -13.96 6.59
N THR A 159 -4.19 -12.70 6.27
CA THR A 159 -5.13 -12.30 5.21
C THR A 159 -4.63 -12.71 3.83
N ILE A 160 -3.34 -12.49 3.52
CA ILE A 160 -2.73 -12.94 2.24
C ILE A 160 -2.88 -14.45 2.09
N ALA A 161 -2.52 -15.22 3.13
CA ALA A 161 -2.60 -16.68 3.08
C ALA A 161 -4.06 -17.17 2.93
N ALA A 162 -5.01 -16.53 3.62
CA ALA A 162 -6.42 -16.87 3.52
C ALA A 162 -6.99 -16.53 2.13
N TRP A 163 -6.67 -15.35 1.59
CA TRP A 163 -7.09 -14.92 0.26
C TRP A 163 -6.56 -15.87 -0.81
N LEU A 164 -5.28 -16.23 -0.74
CA LEU A 164 -4.66 -17.20 -1.67
C LEU A 164 -5.35 -18.57 -1.61
N ALA A 165 -5.68 -19.05 -0.41
CA ALA A 165 -6.36 -20.32 -0.25
C ALA A 165 -7.78 -20.32 -0.85
N VAL A 166 -8.54 -19.24 -0.65
CA VAL A 166 -9.90 -19.09 -1.18
C VAL A 166 -9.92 -18.93 -2.70
N ASN A 167 -8.96 -18.19 -3.26
CA ASN A 167 -8.90 -17.91 -4.69
C ASN A 167 -8.09 -18.95 -5.49
N ARG A 168 -7.56 -20.00 -4.85
CA ARG A 168 -6.71 -21.02 -5.49
C ARG A 168 -7.38 -21.61 -6.72
N ASP A 169 -8.58 -22.14 -6.57
CA ASP A 169 -9.26 -22.89 -7.64
C ASP A 169 -9.56 -22.00 -8.85
N GLU A 170 -9.98 -20.76 -8.63
CA GLU A 170 -10.24 -19.80 -9.70
C GLU A 170 -8.96 -19.43 -10.45
N LEU A 171 -7.88 -19.13 -9.72
CA LEU A 171 -6.59 -18.77 -10.31
C LEU A 171 -5.99 -19.94 -11.10
N GLU A 172 -6.00 -21.15 -10.54
CA GLU A 172 -5.49 -22.35 -11.22
C GLU A 172 -6.33 -22.71 -12.44
N ALA A 173 -7.66 -22.59 -12.37
CA ALA A 173 -8.55 -22.78 -13.53
C ALA A 173 -8.38 -21.70 -14.60
N HIS A 174 -8.00 -20.48 -14.21
CA HIS A 174 -7.74 -19.41 -15.14
C HIS A 174 -6.46 -19.67 -15.97
N TYR A 175 -5.37 -19.98 -15.27
CA TYR A 175 -4.03 -20.04 -15.84
C TYR A 175 -3.58 -21.45 -16.26
N GLY A 176 -4.25 -22.50 -15.79
CA GLY A 176 -3.94 -23.89 -16.12
C GLY A 176 -2.62 -24.40 -15.50
N ILE A 177 -2.12 -23.72 -14.46
CA ILE A 177 -0.90 -24.08 -13.72
C ILE A 177 -1.14 -23.91 -12.21
N PRO A 178 -0.33 -24.55 -11.33
CA PRO A 178 -0.51 -24.43 -9.88
C PRO A 178 -0.33 -23.00 -9.35
N LEU A 179 -1.05 -22.66 -8.27
CA LEU A 179 -1.01 -21.35 -7.59
C LEU A 179 0.42 -20.87 -7.30
N GLU A 180 1.27 -21.79 -6.86
CA GLU A 180 2.67 -21.57 -6.51
C GLU A 180 3.51 -21.01 -7.67
N ARG A 181 3.09 -21.25 -8.92
CA ARG A 181 3.73 -20.73 -10.13
C ARG A 181 3.07 -19.44 -10.64
N ILE A 182 1.81 -19.21 -10.28
CA ILE A 182 1.03 -18.02 -10.66
C ILE A 182 1.45 -16.81 -9.83
N VAL A 183 1.54 -16.98 -8.51
CA VAL A 183 1.66 -15.87 -7.56
C VAL A 183 3.07 -15.80 -6.98
N GLY A 184 3.54 -14.59 -6.69
CA GLY A 184 4.66 -14.34 -5.79
C GLY A 184 4.30 -13.26 -4.78
N VAL A 185 4.87 -13.34 -3.58
CA VAL A 185 4.65 -12.34 -2.53
C VAL A 185 5.96 -11.62 -2.21
N VAL A 186 5.92 -10.30 -2.31
CA VAL A 186 7.04 -9.39 -2.05
C VAL A 186 6.75 -8.57 -0.81
N THR A 187 7.75 -8.37 0.05
CA THR A 187 7.65 -7.45 1.18
C THR A 187 9.01 -6.80 1.49
N PRO A 188 9.07 -5.56 2.01
CA PRO A 188 10.35 -4.94 2.37
C PRO A 188 11.08 -5.60 3.54
N PHE A 189 10.40 -6.38 4.39
CA PHE A 189 10.95 -6.82 5.67
C PHE A 189 11.10 -8.34 5.78
N GLY A 190 12.28 -8.79 6.22
CA GLY A 190 12.56 -10.22 6.41
C GLY A 190 11.67 -10.91 7.45
N ASP A 191 11.26 -10.22 8.52
CA ASP A 191 10.30 -10.81 9.48
C ASP A 191 8.91 -10.98 8.89
N GLN A 192 8.50 -10.09 7.98
CA GLN A 192 7.25 -10.27 7.26
C GLN A 192 7.32 -11.44 6.27
N VAL A 193 8.48 -11.67 5.62
CA VAL A 193 8.68 -12.88 4.80
C VAL A 193 8.42 -14.14 5.63
N ARG A 194 8.94 -14.20 6.86
CA ARG A 194 8.69 -15.33 7.78
C ARG A 194 7.20 -15.45 8.11
N ALA A 195 6.57 -14.35 8.52
CA ALA A 195 5.15 -14.34 8.91
C ALA A 195 4.23 -14.82 7.77
N ILE A 196 4.41 -14.29 6.56
CA ILE A 196 3.64 -14.68 5.36
C ILE A 196 3.91 -16.15 5.02
N SER A 197 5.18 -16.57 5.06
CA SER A 197 5.54 -17.96 4.76
C SER A 197 4.85 -18.95 5.72
N ASP A 198 4.86 -18.64 7.02
CA ASP A 198 4.25 -19.49 8.03
C ASP A 198 2.71 -19.51 7.92
N ALA A 199 2.09 -18.37 7.64
CA ALA A 199 0.65 -18.29 7.38
C ALA A 199 0.25 -19.11 6.14
N CYS A 200 1.01 -19.00 5.05
CA CYS A 200 0.79 -19.76 3.82
C CYS A 200 0.94 -21.27 4.03
N ARG A 201 1.98 -21.71 4.77
CA ARG A 201 2.17 -23.14 5.09
C ARG A 201 1.02 -23.72 5.91
N LYS A 202 0.45 -22.96 6.85
CA LYS A 202 -0.75 -23.37 7.62
C LYS A 202 -1.98 -23.56 6.72
N LYS A 203 -2.02 -22.94 5.55
CA LYS A 203 -3.05 -23.09 4.53
C LYS A 203 -2.69 -24.12 3.45
N GLY A 204 -1.61 -24.87 3.63
CA GLY A 204 -1.17 -25.89 2.67
C GLY A 204 -0.52 -25.34 1.41
N ILE A 205 -0.08 -24.08 1.41
CA ILE A 205 0.62 -23.46 0.28
C ILE A 205 2.12 -23.70 0.44
N SER A 206 2.76 -24.27 -0.58
CA SER A 206 4.19 -24.56 -0.56
C SER A 206 5.01 -23.30 -0.77
N ILE A 207 5.98 -23.03 0.12
CA ILE A 207 6.85 -21.83 0.07
C ILE A 207 8.31 -22.24 -0.08
N GLY A 208 8.98 -21.68 -1.08
CA GLY A 208 10.38 -21.99 -1.35
C GLY A 208 10.94 -21.27 -2.57
N SER A 209 12.15 -21.67 -2.96
CA SER A 209 12.86 -21.14 -4.14
C SER A 209 12.85 -22.10 -5.33
N SER A 210 12.25 -23.28 -5.20
CA SER A 210 12.04 -24.23 -6.29
C SER A 210 10.92 -23.77 -7.23
N GLU A 211 10.90 -24.29 -8.45
CA GLU A 211 9.85 -23.97 -9.44
C GLU A 211 8.44 -24.38 -8.96
N ASP A 212 8.33 -25.44 -8.16
CA ASP A 212 7.07 -25.95 -7.63
C ASP A 212 6.61 -25.28 -6.32
N ALA A 213 7.29 -24.22 -5.87
CA ALA A 213 6.96 -23.52 -4.64
C ALA A 213 6.72 -22.03 -4.88
N MET A 214 5.79 -21.46 -4.12
CA MET A 214 5.51 -20.03 -4.17
C MET A 214 6.67 -19.27 -3.55
N THR A 215 7.12 -18.24 -4.25
CA THR A 215 8.18 -17.37 -3.76
C THR A 215 7.58 -16.31 -2.85
N VAL A 216 7.97 -16.35 -1.57
CA VAL A 216 7.73 -15.28 -0.60
C VAL A 216 9.09 -14.72 -0.21
N GLY A 217 9.33 -13.44 -0.47
CA GLY A 217 10.67 -12.89 -0.31
C GLY A 217 10.72 -11.40 -0.20
N THR A 218 11.92 -10.90 0.07
CA THR A 218 12.17 -9.46 -0.03
C THR A 218 12.25 -9.04 -1.48
N VAL A 219 12.21 -7.73 -1.75
CA VAL A 219 12.40 -7.21 -3.12
C VAL A 219 13.69 -7.75 -3.77
N HIS A 220 14.74 -7.97 -2.98
CA HIS A 220 16.01 -8.58 -3.42
C HIS A 220 15.87 -10.07 -3.78
N SER A 221 14.94 -10.79 -3.13
CA SER A 221 14.76 -12.24 -3.32
C SER A 221 14.01 -12.58 -4.61
N LEU A 222 13.20 -11.67 -5.14
CA LEU A 222 12.46 -11.83 -6.40
C LEU A 222 13.17 -11.19 -7.59
N GLN A 223 14.46 -10.90 -7.44
CA GLN A 223 15.21 -10.23 -8.46
C GLN A 223 15.52 -11.18 -9.62
N GLY A 224 14.93 -10.91 -10.79
CA GLY A 224 15.01 -11.78 -11.97
C GLY A 224 13.91 -12.85 -12.04
N ALA A 225 13.07 -12.97 -11.01
CA ALA A 225 11.90 -13.86 -10.99
C ALA A 225 10.63 -13.06 -11.23
N GLU A 226 9.87 -13.41 -12.25
CA GLU A 226 8.59 -12.81 -12.61
C GLU A 226 7.43 -13.75 -12.29
N ARG A 227 6.26 -13.19 -12.00
CA ARG A 227 5.04 -13.94 -11.71
C ARG A 227 3.86 -13.31 -12.44
N LEU A 228 2.85 -14.12 -12.74
CA LEU A 228 1.62 -13.63 -13.36
C LEU A 228 0.94 -12.62 -12.43
N ILE A 229 0.89 -12.95 -11.14
CA ILE A 229 0.38 -12.09 -10.09
C ILE A 229 1.47 -11.84 -9.05
N VAL A 230 1.66 -10.59 -8.64
CA VAL A 230 2.51 -10.24 -7.51
C VAL A 230 1.69 -9.55 -6.43
N ILE A 231 1.78 -10.06 -5.20
CA ILE A 231 1.22 -9.43 -4.01
C ILE A 231 2.33 -8.70 -3.27
N PHE A 232 2.14 -7.42 -2.99
CA PHE A 232 3.03 -6.61 -2.17
C PHE A 232 2.42 -6.35 -0.79
N SER A 233 3.12 -6.77 0.27
CA SER A 233 2.79 -6.50 1.66
C SER A 233 3.70 -5.39 2.19
N PRO A 234 3.18 -4.15 2.38
CA PRO A 234 3.96 -2.99 2.79
C PRO A 234 4.28 -2.99 4.29
N VAL A 235 3.55 -3.74 5.11
CA VAL A 235 3.74 -3.92 6.58
C VAL A 235 3.37 -2.70 7.41
N TYR A 236 3.66 -1.48 6.93
CA TYR A 236 3.34 -0.25 7.64
C TYR A 236 1.84 -0.07 7.86
N SER A 237 1.51 0.58 8.98
CA SER A 237 0.14 0.89 9.38
C SER A 237 0.10 2.22 10.12
N LYS A 238 -1.09 2.71 10.47
CA LYS A 238 -1.29 3.90 11.33
C LYS A 238 -0.46 3.92 12.63
N HIS A 239 -0.02 2.76 13.12
CA HIS A 239 0.82 2.58 14.32
C HIS A 239 2.27 2.97 14.08
N GLU A 240 2.79 2.65 12.88
CA GLU A 240 4.16 2.93 12.49
C GLU A 240 4.21 3.07 10.96
N ASP A 241 4.39 4.31 10.50
CA ASP A 241 4.52 4.68 9.09
C ASP A 241 5.97 5.09 8.81
N GLY A 242 6.84 4.09 8.64
CA GLY A 242 8.25 4.33 8.34
C GLY A 242 8.47 4.71 6.88
N ASN A 243 9.65 5.28 6.58
CA ASN A 243 9.98 5.76 5.24
C ASN A 243 10.70 4.75 4.34
N PHE A 244 10.93 3.51 4.80
CA PHE A 244 11.85 2.58 4.11
C PHE A 244 11.44 2.30 2.65
N ILE A 245 10.14 2.17 2.39
CA ILE A 245 9.59 1.97 1.04
C ILE A 245 9.81 3.20 0.15
N ASP A 246 9.82 4.40 0.74
CA ASP A 246 9.92 5.67 0.04
C ASP A 246 11.37 6.19 -0.09
N ARG A 247 12.35 5.53 0.55
CA ARG A 247 13.76 5.97 0.52
C ARG A 247 14.37 5.93 -0.87
N SER A 248 13.95 4.99 -1.71
CA SER A 248 14.40 4.88 -3.09
C SER A 248 13.28 4.43 -4.01
N ARG A 249 13.34 4.88 -5.26
CA ARG A 249 12.38 4.48 -6.30
C ARG A 249 12.51 2.99 -6.66
N SER A 250 13.72 2.47 -6.55
CA SER A 250 14.09 1.10 -6.92
C SER A 250 13.21 0.04 -6.26
N MET A 251 12.79 0.25 -5.01
CA MET A 251 12.02 -0.75 -4.27
C MET A 251 10.67 -1.04 -4.92
N LEU A 252 9.86 0.01 -5.14
CA LEU A 252 8.57 -0.14 -5.80
C LEU A 252 8.73 -0.39 -7.31
N ASN A 253 9.74 0.19 -7.96
CA ASN A 253 10.01 -0.11 -9.38
C ASN A 253 10.24 -1.61 -9.59
N VAL A 254 11.06 -2.24 -8.73
CA VAL A 254 11.32 -3.67 -8.81
C VAL A 254 10.09 -4.47 -8.41
N ALA A 255 9.44 -4.16 -7.29
CA ALA A 255 8.27 -4.92 -6.83
C ALA A 255 7.13 -4.94 -7.87
N VAL A 256 6.81 -3.78 -8.46
CA VAL A 256 5.74 -3.65 -9.44
C VAL A 256 6.10 -4.34 -10.77
N SER A 257 7.33 -4.15 -11.27
CA SER A 257 7.77 -4.72 -12.56
C SER A 257 8.00 -6.24 -12.55
N ARG A 258 7.79 -6.93 -11.41
CA ARG A 258 7.75 -8.40 -11.33
C ARG A 258 6.40 -8.99 -11.71
N ALA A 259 5.32 -8.21 -11.68
CA ALA A 259 3.99 -8.63 -12.10
C ALA A 259 3.88 -8.64 -13.62
N GLN A 260 3.36 -9.71 -14.20
CA GLN A 260 2.96 -9.71 -15.60
C GLN A 260 1.54 -9.15 -15.73
N ASP A 261 0.55 -9.83 -15.13
CA ASP A 261 -0.88 -9.56 -15.29
C ASP A 261 -1.46 -8.67 -14.21
N SER A 262 -1.09 -8.87 -12.95
CA SER A 262 -1.69 -8.13 -11.83
C SER A 262 -0.67 -7.85 -10.73
N PHE A 263 -0.60 -6.59 -10.31
CA PHE A 263 0.10 -6.17 -9.12
C PHE A 263 -0.92 -5.78 -8.03
N LEU A 264 -0.87 -6.49 -6.92
CA LEU A 264 -1.82 -6.36 -5.81
C LEU A 264 -1.13 -5.81 -4.57
N VAL A 265 -1.70 -4.82 -3.90
CA VAL A 265 -1.18 -4.32 -2.61
C VAL A 265 -2.11 -4.72 -1.47
N PHE A 266 -1.59 -5.49 -0.51
CA PHE A 266 -2.34 -5.98 0.65
C PHE A 266 -1.79 -5.30 1.90
N GLY A 267 -2.49 -4.29 2.43
CA GLY A 267 -2.00 -3.52 3.57
C GLY A 267 -2.87 -2.32 3.94
N ASP A 268 -2.37 -1.48 4.84
CA ASP A 268 -3.11 -0.31 5.32
C ASP A 268 -3.10 0.83 4.28
N MET A 269 -4.16 0.89 3.47
CA MET A 269 -4.33 1.94 2.45
C MET A 269 -4.41 3.36 3.03
N ASP A 270 -4.78 3.53 4.31
CA ASP A 270 -4.81 4.85 4.94
C ASP A 270 -3.39 5.43 5.06
N VAL A 271 -2.36 4.58 5.08
CA VAL A 271 -0.95 5.00 5.09
C VAL A 271 -0.48 5.44 3.70
N PHE A 272 -0.94 4.80 2.62
CA PHE A 272 -0.61 5.22 1.25
C PHE A 272 -1.22 6.59 0.91
N ALA A 273 -2.37 6.86 1.50
CA ALA A 273 -3.11 8.09 1.37
C ALA A 273 -2.46 9.29 2.07
N SER A 274 -1.70 9.08 3.15
CA SER A 274 -1.17 10.13 4.03
C SER A 274 0.26 10.59 3.70
N VAL A 275 0.89 10.05 2.66
CA VAL A 275 2.29 10.34 2.35
C VAL A 275 2.45 11.66 1.59
N LEU A 276 3.56 12.36 1.81
CA LEU A 276 3.94 13.56 1.08
C LEU A 276 3.93 13.33 -0.44
N ALA A 277 3.51 14.37 -1.17
CA ALA A 277 3.59 14.39 -2.63
C ALA A 277 5.04 14.06 -3.08
N GLU A 278 5.16 13.30 -4.17
CA GLU A 278 6.43 12.86 -4.80
C GLU A 278 7.13 11.62 -4.21
N THR A 279 6.65 11.08 -3.07
CA THR A 279 7.17 9.79 -2.60
C THR A 279 6.73 8.62 -3.50
N PRO A 280 7.52 7.53 -3.59
CA PRO A 280 7.13 6.35 -4.35
C PRO A 280 5.73 5.81 -4.01
N ARG A 281 5.35 5.72 -2.72
CA ARG A 281 3.99 5.32 -2.33
C ARG A 281 2.91 6.31 -2.78
N ALA A 282 3.16 7.62 -2.66
CA ALA A 282 2.22 8.64 -3.13
C ALA A 282 2.03 8.61 -4.65
N LEU A 283 3.05 8.23 -5.41
CA LEU A 283 2.98 8.07 -6.87
C LEU A 283 2.28 6.76 -7.28
N LEU A 284 2.33 5.73 -6.43
CA LEU A 284 1.64 4.45 -6.67
C LEU A 284 0.14 4.55 -6.39
N ALA A 285 -0.25 5.32 -5.37
CA ALA A 285 -1.65 5.46 -4.93
C ALA A 285 -2.65 5.79 -6.06
N PRO A 286 -2.39 6.74 -7.00
CA PRO A 286 -3.29 7.00 -8.13
C PRO A 286 -3.53 5.80 -9.05
N TYR A 287 -2.56 4.89 -9.19
CA TYR A 287 -2.73 3.68 -9.98
C TYR A 287 -3.59 2.65 -9.23
N LEU A 288 -3.42 2.54 -7.92
CA LEU A 288 -4.20 1.62 -7.08
C LEU A 288 -5.64 2.09 -6.91
N PHE A 289 -5.87 3.39 -6.73
CA PHE A 289 -7.18 3.96 -6.40
C PHE A 289 -7.95 4.47 -7.61
N ARG A 290 -7.46 4.21 -8.82
CA ARG A 290 -8.02 4.72 -10.07
C ARG A 290 -9.50 4.39 -10.25
N GLU A 291 -9.86 3.14 -10.01
CA GLU A 291 -11.24 2.66 -10.16
C GLU A 291 -11.72 2.00 -8.87
N LYS A 292 -13.02 2.07 -8.60
CA LYS A 292 -13.63 1.38 -7.45
C LYS A 292 -13.35 -0.13 -7.50
N ALA A 293 -13.33 -0.71 -8.70
CA ALA A 293 -13.08 -2.13 -8.93
C ALA A 293 -11.63 -2.57 -8.62
N ASN A 294 -10.70 -1.62 -8.42
CA ASN A 294 -9.36 -1.93 -7.95
C ASN A 294 -9.35 -2.34 -6.47
N ALA A 295 -10.37 -1.95 -5.70
CA ALA A 295 -10.53 -2.38 -4.32
C ALA A 295 -11.06 -3.82 -4.31
N LEU A 296 -10.22 -4.75 -3.85
CA LEU A 296 -10.61 -6.13 -3.60
C LEU A 296 -11.44 -6.22 -2.33
N GLU A 297 -12.42 -7.11 -2.33
CA GLU A 297 -13.25 -7.44 -1.17
C GLU A 297 -12.82 -8.79 -0.61
N PHE A 298 -12.70 -8.88 0.71
CA PHE A 298 -12.37 -10.12 1.41
C PHE A 298 -12.86 -10.07 2.86
N ASP A 299 -13.15 -11.24 3.43
CA ASP A 299 -13.61 -11.36 4.81
C ASP A 299 -12.57 -10.81 5.80
N TYR A 300 -13.03 -9.96 6.72
CA TYR A 300 -12.18 -9.42 7.78
C TYR A 300 -11.75 -10.51 8.75
N LEU A 301 -10.44 -10.73 8.85
CA LEU A 301 -9.86 -11.59 9.86
C LEU A 301 -9.63 -10.81 11.17
N PRO A 302 -9.77 -11.47 12.33
CA PRO A 302 -9.64 -10.79 13.61
C PRO A 302 -8.19 -10.43 13.95
N ARG A 303 -8.02 -9.25 14.54
CA ARG A 303 -6.76 -8.76 15.10
C ARG A 303 -6.43 -9.53 16.38
N GLU A 304 -5.47 -10.45 16.29
CA GLU A 304 -5.03 -11.26 17.43
C GLU A 304 -4.44 -10.43 18.57
N ASP A 305 -3.85 -9.27 18.28
CA ASP A 305 -3.32 -8.34 19.29
C ASP A 305 -4.43 -7.65 20.11
N LEU A 306 -5.65 -7.56 19.57
CA LEU A 306 -6.82 -7.03 20.29
C LEU A 306 -7.57 -8.12 21.07
N LYS A 307 -7.28 -9.41 20.81
CA LYS A 307 -7.83 -10.55 21.55
C LYS A 307 -7.17 -10.65 22.91
N THR A 308 -7.84 -10.09 23.92
CA THR A 308 -7.49 -10.28 25.32
C THR A 308 -8.60 -11.06 26.03
N GLY A 309 -8.32 -11.66 27.19
CA GLY A 309 -9.34 -12.33 27.99
C GLY A 309 -10.48 -11.42 28.48
N ARG A 310 -10.40 -10.11 28.22
CA ARG A 310 -11.42 -9.09 28.54
C ARG A 310 -11.97 -8.37 27.31
N THR A 311 -11.60 -8.79 26.10
CA THR A 311 -12.13 -8.23 24.86
C THR A 311 -13.07 -9.25 24.22
N GLU A 312 -14.35 -8.91 24.13
CA GLU A 312 -15.33 -9.68 23.36
C GLU A 312 -15.21 -9.31 21.87
N ILE A 313 -15.29 -10.31 21.00
CA ILE A 313 -15.30 -10.11 19.54
C ILE A 313 -16.58 -10.69 18.97
N THR A 314 -17.34 -9.85 18.27
CA THR A 314 -18.54 -10.24 17.52
C THR A 314 -18.33 -9.94 16.05
N VAL A 315 -18.81 -10.84 15.18
CA VAL A 315 -18.82 -10.63 13.73
C VAL A 315 -20.18 -10.08 13.35
N LEU A 316 -20.21 -9.01 12.54
CA LEU A 316 -21.41 -8.52 11.87
C LEU A 316 -21.36 -8.97 10.42
N ARG A 317 -22.47 -9.51 9.94
CA ARG A 317 -22.70 -9.93 8.56
C ARG A 317 -23.90 -9.16 8.04
N ASP A 318 -23.83 -8.72 6.78
CA ASP A 318 -24.96 -8.07 6.07
C ASP A 318 -25.47 -6.73 6.64
N ALA A 319 -26.26 -6.00 5.85
CA ALA A 319 -26.72 -4.66 6.25
C ALA A 319 -27.57 -4.64 7.53
N ARG A 320 -28.33 -5.71 7.80
CA ARG A 320 -29.27 -5.75 8.94
C ARG A 320 -28.54 -5.85 10.27
N GLU A 321 -27.50 -6.69 10.37
CA GLU A 321 -26.71 -6.78 11.60
C GLU A 321 -25.95 -5.48 11.86
N HIS A 322 -25.43 -4.83 10.81
CA HIS A 322 -24.76 -3.54 10.90
C HIS A 322 -25.71 -2.42 11.35
N ASP A 323 -26.89 -2.29 10.73
CA ASP A 323 -27.88 -1.29 11.12
C ASP A 323 -28.33 -1.54 12.59
N THR A 324 -28.58 -2.81 12.97
CA THR A 324 -28.92 -3.17 14.37
C THR A 324 -27.82 -2.77 15.35
N PHE A 325 -26.56 -3.03 15.01
CA PHE A 325 -25.42 -2.67 15.82
C PHE A 325 -25.29 -1.15 15.99
N LEU A 326 -25.40 -0.39 14.89
CA LEU A 326 -25.28 1.06 14.94
C LEU A 326 -26.42 1.69 15.74
N LEU A 327 -27.66 1.24 15.54
CA LEU A 327 -28.83 1.70 16.29
C LEU A 327 -28.67 1.44 17.80
N ARG A 328 -28.18 0.26 18.19
CA ARG A 328 -27.88 -0.05 19.60
C ARG A 328 -26.77 0.83 20.16
N THR A 329 -25.74 1.09 19.37
CA THR A 329 -24.62 1.96 19.76
C THR A 329 -25.10 3.40 19.96
N LEU A 330 -25.93 3.91 19.05
CA LEU A 330 -26.55 5.22 19.17
C LEU A 330 -27.52 5.32 20.34
N ALA A 331 -28.20 4.23 20.73
CA ALA A 331 -29.10 4.21 21.88
C ALA A 331 -28.38 4.03 23.23
N ALA A 332 -27.10 3.65 23.23
CA ALA A 332 -26.33 3.43 24.44
C ALA A 332 -26.03 4.75 25.19
N ASN A 333 -25.64 4.62 26.46
CA ASN A 333 -25.16 5.72 27.30
C ASN A 333 -23.67 5.99 27.04
N ALA A 334 -23.31 6.30 25.79
CA ALA A 334 -21.95 6.69 25.42
C ALA A 334 -21.73 8.19 25.66
N HIS A 335 -20.50 8.62 25.90
CA HIS A 335 -20.15 10.04 25.92
C HIS A 335 -19.79 10.56 24.52
N GLU A 336 -19.11 9.76 23.71
CA GLU A 336 -18.67 10.11 22.37
C GLU A 336 -18.83 8.93 21.40
N ILE A 337 -19.39 9.19 20.21
CA ILE A 337 -19.48 8.23 19.11
C ILE A 337 -18.80 8.80 17.88
N ASN A 338 -17.86 8.06 17.29
CA ASN A 338 -17.18 8.44 16.06
C ASN A 338 -17.53 7.43 14.97
N ILE A 339 -18.05 7.91 13.84
CA ILE A 339 -18.46 7.10 12.69
C ILE A 339 -17.60 7.50 11.50
N VAL A 340 -16.81 6.57 10.99
CA VAL A 340 -16.00 6.76 9.78
C VAL A 340 -16.73 6.09 8.63
N THR A 341 -17.25 6.91 7.72
CA THR A 341 -18.02 6.47 6.56
C THR A 341 -17.55 7.28 5.36
N PRO A 342 -16.71 6.72 4.48
CA PRO A 342 -16.10 7.49 3.40
C PRO A 342 -17.15 8.17 2.50
N TRP A 343 -18.30 7.52 2.28
CA TRP A 343 -19.42 8.07 1.54
C TRP A 343 -20.59 8.46 2.45
N LEU A 344 -21.26 9.57 2.11
CA LEU A 344 -22.41 10.10 2.84
C LEU A 344 -23.59 10.31 1.88
N ARG A 345 -24.73 9.64 2.13
CA ARG A 345 -25.95 9.73 1.30
C ARG A 345 -27.19 9.87 2.19
N LEU A 346 -27.85 11.03 2.16
CA LEU A 346 -29.01 11.32 3.03
C LEU A 346 -30.14 10.28 2.90
N HIS A 347 -30.60 9.98 1.68
CA HIS A 347 -31.66 8.99 1.45
C HIS A 347 -31.33 7.60 2.01
N ARG A 348 -30.06 7.20 1.99
CA ARG A 348 -29.61 5.91 2.55
C ARG A 348 -29.66 5.88 4.07
N MET A 349 -29.53 7.02 4.72
CA MET A 349 -29.70 7.14 6.17
C MET A 349 -31.17 7.18 6.56
N GLU A 350 -32.02 7.78 5.73
CA GLU A 350 -33.48 7.76 5.88
C GLU A 350 -34.03 6.33 5.77
N GLU A 351 -33.62 5.60 4.72
CA GLU A 351 -33.98 4.18 4.51
C GLU A 351 -33.58 3.30 5.70
N ALA A 352 -32.41 3.52 6.27
CA ALA A 352 -31.90 2.79 7.43
C ALA A 352 -32.49 3.26 8.78
N GLY A 353 -33.34 4.30 8.77
CA GLY A 353 -33.95 4.85 9.99
C GLY A 353 -32.94 5.47 10.96
N LEU A 354 -31.81 5.98 10.47
CA LEU A 354 -30.70 6.46 11.31
C LEU A 354 -30.89 7.91 11.81
N LEU A 355 -31.73 8.71 11.15
CA LEU A 355 -31.88 10.13 11.45
C LEU A 355 -32.42 10.41 12.87
N SER A 356 -33.51 9.77 13.28
CA SER A 356 -34.07 9.96 14.63
C SER A 356 -33.12 9.47 15.73
N PRO A 357 -32.51 8.27 15.65
CA PRO A 357 -31.51 7.82 16.62
C PRO A 357 -30.31 8.76 16.78
N LEU A 358 -29.85 9.39 15.69
CA LEU A 358 -28.77 10.38 15.74
C LEU A 358 -29.19 11.64 16.51
N ASP A 359 -30.35 12.22 16.18
CA ASP A 359 -30.91 13.40 16.87
C ASP A 359 -31.23 13.11 18.35
N ASP A 360 -31.77 11.92 18.65
CA ASP A 360 -32.04 11.51 20.02
C ASP A 360 -30.74 11.37 20.83
N ALA A 361 -29.68 10.83 20.22
CA ALA A 361 -28.39 10.68 20.89
C ALA A 361 -27.72 12.02 21.19
N THR A 362 -27.71 12.96 20.24
CA THR A 362 -27.16 14.31 20.48
C THR A 362 -27.98 15.08 21.53
N ARG A 363 -29.31 14.94 21.56
CA ARG A 363 -30.17 15.51 22.63
C ARG A 363 -29.89 14.94 24.01
N ARG A 364 -29.44 13.68 24.10
CA ARG A 364 -28.95 13.09 25.36
C ARG A 364 -27.55 13.57 25.76
N GLY A 365 -26.92 14.44 24.96
CA GLY A 365 -25.60 15.00 25.22
C GLY A 365 -24.45 14.14 24.68
N VAL A 366 -24.73 13.11 23.86
CA VAL A 366 -23.70 12.30 23.23
C VAL A 366 -23.01 13.12 22.14
N LYS A 367 -21.67 13.20 22.19
CA LYS A 367 -20.91 13.87 21.14
C LYS A 367 -20.74 12.94 19.94
N ILE A 368 -21.38 13.26 18.82
CA ILE A 368 -21.28 12.46 17.59
C ILE A 368 -20.39 13.15 16.57
N ARG A 369 -19.40 12.42 16.07
CA ARG A 369 -18.48 12.83 15.00
C ARG A 369 -18.60 11.90 13.82
N VAL A 370 -18.78 12.47 12.63
CA VAL A 370 -18.86 11.70 11.38
C VAL A 370 -17.71 12.13 10.49
N TYR A 371 -16.81 11.18 10.22
CA TYR A 371 -15.67 11.37 9.33
C TYR A 371 -16.07 10.95 7.92
N VAL A 372 -16.00 11.89 6.98
CA VAL A 372 -16.44 11.70 5.58
C VAL A 372 -15.30 12.06 4.64
N ASP A 373 -15.10 11.24 3.61
CA ASP A 373 -14.09 11.50 2.61
C ASP A 373 -14.59 12.51 1.58
N LEU A 374 -13.94 13.66 1.47
CA LEU A 374 -14.39 14.70 0.54
C LEU A 374 -14.26 14.25 -0.93
N GLU A 375 -13.15 13.61 -1.28
CA GLU A 375 -12.81 13.28 -2.68
C GLU A 375 -13.63 12.08 -3.17
N LEU A 376 -13.91 11.09 -2.31
CA LEU A 376 -14.67 9.90 -2.71
C LEU A 376 -16.17 10.18 -2.95
N ASN A 377 -16.71 11.28 -2.42
CA ASN A 377 -18.12 11.61 -2.60
C ASN A 377 -18.44 12.24 -3.94
N ALA A 378 -17.44 12.65 -4.74
CA ALA A 378 -17.60 13.28 -6.04
C ALA A 378 -16.67 12.69 -7.12
N ASP A 379 -17.17 12.67 -8.35
CA ASP A 379 -16.47 12.15 -9.52
C ASP A 379 -15.57 13.25 -10.11
N ALA A 380 -14.33 13.35 -9.62
CA ALA A 380 -13.38 14.41 -10.02
C ALA A 380 -13.07 14.41 -11.53
N GLU A 381 -13.28 13.30 -12.24
CA GLU A 381 -13.07 13.19 -13.68
C GLU A 381 -14.25 13.73 -14.50
N ARG A 382 -15.40 13.98 -13.87
CA ARG A 382 -16.63 14.48 -14.51
C ARG A 382 -17.16 15.72 -13.78
N PRO A 383 -16.69 16.93 -14.13
CA PRO A 383 -17.02 18.17 -13.40
C PRO A 383 -18.52 18.40 -13.19
N ASP A 384 -19.35 18.20 -14.22
CA ASP A 384 -20.83 18.38 -14.13
C ASP A 384 -21.52 17.39 -13.19
N LYS A 385 -20.90 16.24 -12.97
CA LYS A 385 -21.39 15.21 -12.03
C LYS A 385 -20.86 15.50 -10.63
N ALA A 386 -19.59 15.92 -10.52
CA ALA A 386 -18.96 16.32 -9.27
C ALA A 386 -19.74 17.42 -8.55
N VAL A 387 -20.12 18.50 -9.25
CA VAL A 387 -20.87 19.62 -8.65
C VAL A 387 -22.18 19.14 -8.00
N ARG A 388 -22.95 18.30 -8.70
CA ARG A 388 -24.20 17.74 -8.16
C ARG A 388 -23.95 16.83 -6.96
N GLN A 389 -22.91 16.01 -7.02
CA GLN A 389 -22.56 15.08 -5.94
C GLN A 389 -22.07 15.79 -4.69
N TYR A 390 -21.29 16.87 -4.84
CA TYR A 390 -20.90 17.73 -3.72
C TYR A 390 -22.10 18.48 -3.12
N SER A 391 -23.02 18.98 -3.94
CA SER A 391 -24.26 19.58 -3.43
C SER A 391 -25.08 18.57 -2.60
N GLN A 392 -25.19 17.31 -3.05
CA GLN A 392 -25.84 16.24 -2.28
C GLN A 392 -25.11 15.92 -0.98
N LEU A 393 -23.77 15.92 -0.99
CA LEU A 393 -22.95 15.77 0.21
C LEU A 393 -23.22 16.92 1.20
N GLY A 394 -23.28 18.17 0.72
CA GLY A 394 -23.59 19.35 1.53
C GLY A 394 -24.95 19.27 2.20
N LEU A 395 -26.00 18.90 1.45
CA LEU A 395 -27.34 18.70 2.02
C LEU A 395 -27.36 17.63 3.11
N ALA A 396 -26.67 16.51 2.91
CA ALA A 396 -26.57 15.46 3.91
C ALA A 396 -25.79 15.91 5.16
N ALA A 397 -24.69 16.63 4.97
CA ALA A 397 -23.88 17.20 6.05
C ALA A 397 -24.67 18.24 6.85
N GLU A 398 -25.38 19.16 6.19
CA GLU A 398 -26.24 20.16 6.84
C GLU A 398 -27.36 19.51 7.66
N ALA A 399 -27.98 18.45 7.14
CA ALA A 399 -29.02 17.72 7.86
C ALA A 399 -28.48 17.15 9.18
N LEU A 400 -27.29 16.54 9.15
CA LEU A 400 -26.60 16.03 10.34
C LEU A 400 -26.17 17.14 11.30
N GLN A 401 -25.62 18.24 10.78
CA GLN A 401 -25.18 19.38 11.60
C GLN A 401 -26.36 20.04 12.33
N LYS A 402 -27.55 20.13 11.71
CA LYS A 402 -28.77 20.61 12.37
C LYS A 402 -29.20 19.73 13.55
N MET A 403 -28.83 18.45 13.55
CA MET A 403 -29.03 17.53 14.67
C MET A 403 -27.92 17.63 15.73
N GLY A 404 -26.92 18.49 15.56
CA GLY A 404 -25.78 18.61 16.47
C GLY A 404 -24.64 17.62 16.23
N VAL A 405 -24.63 16.93 15.08
CA VAL A 405 -23.54 16.03 14.68
C VAL A 405 -22.38 16.84 14.08
N GLU A 406 -21.16 16.59 14.56
CA GLU A 406 -19.94 17.19 14.01
C GLU A 406 -19.50 16.45 12.74
N ILE A 407 -19.48 17.13 11.59
CA ILE A 407 -18.95 16.57 10.34
C ILE A 407 -17.47 16.94 10.21
N ILE A 408 -16.62 15.93 10.00
CA ILE A 408 -15.19 16.08 9.82
C ILE A 408 -14.82 15.56 8.44
N TYR A 409 -14.42 16.47 7.55
CA TYR A 409 -13.93 16.09 6.22
C TYR A 409 -12.49 15.60 6.31
N VAL A 410 -12.27 14.42 5.75
CA VAL A 410 -10.97 13.74 5.66
C VAL A 410 -10.68 13.43 4.19
N ARG A 411 -9.44 13.04 3.89
CA ARG A 411 -9.05 12.61 2.55
C ARG A 411 -8.54 11.18 2.57
N ARG A 412 -8.94 10.45 1.53
CA ARG A 412 -8.50 9.09 1.19
C ARG A 412 -8.60 8.13 2.37
N VAL A 413 -9.80 8.05 2.95
CA VAL A 413 -10.12 7.12 4.02
C VAL A 413 -10.71 5.84 3.44
N HIS A 414 -10.01 4.74 3.64
CA HIS A 414 -10.46 3.42 3.20
C HIS A 414 -11.13 2.64 4.34
N SER A 415 -10.89 3.06 5.59
CA SER A 415 -11.47 2.48 6.80
C SER A 415 -12.96 2.79 6.96
N LYS A 416 -13.76 1.80 7.41
CA LYS A 416 -15.14 2.00 7.86
C LYS A 416 -15.23 1.56 9.31
N ILE A 417 -15.44 2.53 10.19
CA ILE A 417 -15.22 2.36 11.63
C ILE A 417 -16.37 2.96 12.41
N VAL A 418 -16.79 2.29 13.49
CA VAL A 418 -17.60 2.90 14.55
C VAL A 418 -16.86 2.74 15.86
N ILE A 419 -16.65 3.86 16.55
CA ILE A 419 -16.06 3.90 17.89
C ILE A 419 -17.09 4.49 18.83
N ALA A 420 -17.29 3.86 19.99
CA ALA A 420 -18.00 4.47 21.11
C ALA A 420 -17.06 4.48 22.32
N ASP A 421 -16.85 5.67 22.88
CA ASP A 421 -15.95 5.93 24.00
C ASP A 421 -14.55 5.32 23.84
N GLU A 422 -14.10 4.51 24.80
CA GLU A 422 -12.78 3.87 24.82
C GLU A 422 -12.85 2.34 24.85
N ASP A 423 -14.04 1.75 24.77
CA ASP A 423 -14.26 0.32 24.97
C ASP A 423 -15.04 -0.36 23.84
N LEU A 424 -15.36 0.36 22.76
CA LEU A 424 -16.02 -0.21 21.58
C LEU A 424 -15.35 0.27 20.30
N LEU A 425 -14.93 -0.69 19.48
CA LEU A 425 -14.35 -0.47 18.16
C LEU A 425 -14.94 -1.48 17.17
N CYS A 426 -15.61 -1.00 16.15
CA CYS A 426 -16.06 -1.80 15.01
C CYS A 426 -15.24 -1.41 13.79
N VAL A 427 -14.65 -2.39 13.08
CA VAL A 427 -13.90 -2.18 11.84
C VAL A 427 -14.36 -3.18 10.80
N GLY A 428 -14.60 -2.74 9.57
CA GLY A 428 -14.97 -3.62 8.47
C GLY A 428 -15.14 -2.91 7.13
N SER A 429 -15.87 -3.55 6.22
CA SER A 429 -16.12 -3.06 4.86
C SER A 429 -17.39 -2.20 4.74
N PHE A 430 -18.29 -2.26 5.73
CA PHE A 430 -19.65 -1.71 5.62
C PHE A 430 -19.71 -0.19 5.62
N ASN A 431 -20.29 0.39 4.57
CA ASN A 431 -20.46 1.84 4.44
C ASN A 431 -21.71 2.34 5.18
N TRP A 432 -21.56 2.64 6.47
CA TRP A 432 -22.64 2.99 7.42
C TRP A 432 -23.73 3.93 6.86
N PHE A 433 -23.33 4.99 6.14
CA PHE A 433 -24.27 6.02 5.65
C PHE A 433 -24.48 6.02 4.13
N SER A 434 -24.05 4.98 3.42
CA SER A 434 -24.25 4.90 1.96
C SER A 434 -24.50 3.50 1.41
N ALA A 435 -24.45 2.45 2.23
CA ALA A 435 -24.68 1.08 1.80
C ALA A 435 -26.11 0.92 1.22
N ASN A 436 -26.25 0.03 0.23
CA ASN A 436 -27.56 -0.37 -0.27
C ASN A 436 -28.12 -1.48 0.63
N ARG A 437 -29.40 -1.39 1.02
CA ARG A 437 -30.06 -2.33 1.94
C ARG A 437 -30.88 -3.40 1.21
N ASP A 438 -31.19 -3.17 -0.07
CA ASP A 438 -32.08 -4.03 -0.87
C ASP A 438 -31.34 -5.06 -1.74
N ASP A 439 -30.01 -5.05 -1.73
CA ASP A 439 -29.25 -5.85 -2.68
C ASP A 439 -29.04 -7.26 -2.13
N ALA A 440 -29.82 -8.22 -2.64
CA ALA A 440 -29.64 -9.65 -2.39
C ALA A 440 -28.28 -10.18 -2.91
N HIS A 441 -27.54 -9.37 -3.69
CA HIS A 441 -26.19 -9.62 -4.18
C HIS A 441 -25.17 -8.62 -3.61
N ALA A 442 -25.51 -7.84 -2.57
CA ALA A 442 -24.48 -7.13 -1.80
C ALA A 442 -23.46 -8.18 -1.36
N GLY A 443 -22.21 -8.03 -1.79
CA GLY A 443 -21.12 -8.88 -1.33
C GLY A 443 -21.17 -9.03 0.19
N HIS A 444 -20.63 -10.12 0.73
CA HIS A 444 -20.67 -10.42 2.16
C HIS A 444 -19.91 -9.35 2.97
N GLU A 445 -20.55 -8.21 3.21
CA GLU A 445 -20.06 -7.11 4.02
C GLU A 445 -19.87 -7.65 5.44
N THR A 446 -18.62 -7.64 5.89
CA THR A 446 -18.23 -8.23 7.17
C THR A 446 -17.49 -7.20 7.99
N SER A 447 -17.94 -7.00 9.23
CA SER A 447 -17.23 -6.18 10.22
C SER A 447 -16.97 -6.96 11.50
N LEU A 448 -15.93 -6.56 12.21
CA LEU A 448 -15.57 -7.09 13.51
C LEU A 448 -15.78 -6.02 14.57
N VAL A 449 -16.60 -6.35 15.57
CA VAL A 449 -16.86 -5.54 16.75
C VAL A 449 -16.02 -6.07 17.89
N TYR A 450 -15.11 -5.23 18.37
CA TYR A 450 -14.34 -5.44 19.58
C TYR A 450 -14.98 -4.64 20.72
N ARG A 451 -15.22 -5.28 21.86
CA ARG A 451 -15.74 -4.62 23.07
C ARG A 451 -14.92 -4.99 24.30
N GLY A 452 -14.39 -4.00 25.00
CA GLY A 452 -13.66 -4.20 26.25
C GLY A 452 -12.66 -3.09 26.59
N PRO A 453 -12.17 -3.05 27.84
CA PRO A 453 -11.37 -1.94 28.36
C PRO A 453 -9.94 -1.84 27.78
N ASN A 454 -9.49 -2.85 27.03
CA ASN A 454 -8.15 -2.87 26.45
C ASN A 454 -8.07 -2.18 25.07
N LEU A 455 -9.14 -1.54 24.62
CA LEU A 455 -9.21 -0.87 23.32
C LEU A 455 -8.75 0.59 23.36
N SER A 456 -8.63 1.21 24.55
CA SER A 456 -8.28 2.63 24.69
C SER A 456 -7.06 3.06 23.86
N SER A 457 -6.00 2.24 23.83
CA SER A 457 -4.79 2.55 23.05
C SER A 457 -5.02 2.52 21.54
N GLU A 458 -5.70 1.49 21.03
CA GLU A 458 -6.02 1.34 19.61
C GLU A 458 -6.99 2.44 19.15
N ILE A 459 -8.02 2.73 19.95
CA ILE A 459 -8.98 3.80 19.68
C ILE A 459 -8.27 5.15 19.62
N LYS A 460 -7.36 5.43 20.55
CA LYS A 460 -6.57 6.66 20.56
C LYS A 460 -5.72 6.80 19.29
N ILE A 461 -5.02 5.74 18.89
CA ILE A 461 -4.20 5.73 17.66
C ILE A 461 -5.08 5.96 16.43
N THR A 462 -6.23 5.30 16.36
CA THR A 462 -7.20 5.44 15.27
C THR A 462 -7.73 6.88 15.17
N LYS A 463 -8.18 7.48 16.29
CA LYS A 463 -8.61 8.88 16.33
C LYS A 463 -7.49 9.84 15.89
N GLN A 464 -6.26 9.64 16.37
CA GLN A 464 -5.11 10.45 15.97
C GLN A 464 -4.75 10.30 14.48
N SER A 465 -4.94 9.12 13.90
CA SER A 465 -4.77 8.90 12.45
C SER A 465 -5.81 9.67 11.63
N LEU A 466 -7.06 9.70 12.07
CA LEU A 466 -8.14 10.44 11.41
C LEU A 466 -7.92 11.95 11.49
N GLU A 467 -7.57 12.49 12.66
CA GLU A 467 -7.31 13.93 12.82
C GLU A 467 -6.12 14.41 11.99
N ARG A 468 -5.07 13.59 11.84
CA ARG A 468 -3.93 13.91 10.95
C ARG A 468 -4.33 14.05 9.47
N ARG A 469 -5.46 13.46 9.06
CA ARG A 469 -5.98 13.48 7.68
C ARG A 469 -7.11 14.49 7.47
N ARG A 470 -7.42 15.30 8.49
CA ARG A 470 -8.48 16.31 8.42
C ARG A 470 -8.17 17.35 7.35
N THR A 471 -9.16 17.60 6.49
CA THR A 471 -9.11 18.67 5.48
C THR A 471 -9.50 20.00 6.11
N ILE A 472 -8.79 21.08 5.77
CA ILE A 472 -8.98 22.42 6.36
C ILE A 472 -9.97 23.26 5.52
N GLY A 473 -10.72 24.15 6.18
CA GLY A 473 -11.93 24.84 5.70
C GLY A 473 -11.93 25.40 4.27
N LEU A 474 -10.85 26.06 3.81
CA LEU A 474 -10.80 26.63 2.45
C LEU A 474 -10.98 25.60 1.32
N GLN A 475 -10.60 24.34 1.55
CA GLN A 475 -10.78 23.27 0.57
C GLN A 475 -12.17 22.64 0.64
N VAL A 476 -12.82 22.72 1.81
CA VAL A 476 -14.18 22.23 2.03
C VAL A 476 -15.19 23.22 1.45
N GLU A 477 -15.06 24.51 1.77
CA GLU A 477 -15.95 25.59 1.28
C GLU A 477 -15.93 25.77 -0.25
N ARG A 478 -14.84 25.34 -0.91
CA ARG A 478 -14.75 25.35 -2.38
C ARG A 478 -15.41 24.14 -3.01
N ALA A 479 -15.55 23.05 -2.27
CA ALA A 479 -16.04 21.78 -2.78
C ALA A 479 -17.53 21.61 -2.50
N VAL A 480 -17.96 21.88 -1.26
CA VAL A 480 -19.32 21.73 -0.71
C VAL A 480 -19.96 23.10 -0.59
#